data_AF-A0A7J3T0M5-F1
#
_entry.id   AF-A0A7J3T0M5-F1
#
_cell.length_a   1.000
_cell.length_b   1.000
_cell.length_c   1.000
_cell.angle_alpha   90.00
_cell.angle_beta   90.00
_cell.angle_gamma   90.00
#
_symmetry.space_group_name_H-M   'P 1'
#
loop_
_entity.id
_entity.type
_entity.pdbx_description
1 polymer ?
#
loop_
_entity_poly.entity_id
_entity_poly.type
_entity_poly.pdbx_seq_one_letter_code
_entity_poly.pdbx_strand_id
1 'polypeptide(L)' 'EVWKKAPKGLAIRNPAFDVTRRDFIHGIICEEGIISPHCVAEVMQRKYPWVFS' A
#
# COMPACT_ATOMS: atom_id res chain seq x y z
N GLU A 1 -14.41 2.05 -11.26
CA GLU A 1 -15.31 1.47 -12.28
C GLU A 1 -14.98 2.07 -13.64
N VAL A 2 -15.11 1.32 -14.74
CA VAL A 2 -14.96 1.84 -16.12
C VAL A 2 -16.34 1.87 -16.77
N TRP A 3 -16.72 3.01 -17.34
CA TRP A 3 -18.08 3.23 -17.87
C TRP A 3 -18.39 2.33 -19.08
N LYS A 4 -19.57 1.69 -19.08
CA LYS A 4 -20.02 0.80 -20.17
C LYS A 4 -20.22 1.50 -21.53
N LYS A 5 -20.42 2.81 -21.56
CA LYS A 5 -20.62 3.64 -22.77
C LYS A 5 -19.51 4.70 -22.91
N ALA A 6 -18.26 4.32 -22.73
CA ALA A 6 -17.15 5.23 -22.97
C ALA A 6 -17.10 5.65 -24.46
N PRO A 7 -16.81 6.93 -24.76
CA PRO A 7 -16.61 7.40 -26.13
C PRO A 7 -15.52 6.58 -26.86
N LYS A 8 -15.71 6.34 -28.16
CA LYS A 8 -14.70 5.67 -28.99
C LYS A 8 -13.43 6.53 -29.05
N GLY A 9 -12.27 5.90 -28.82
CA GLY A 9 -10.96 6.58 -28.82
C GLY A 9 -10.49 7.08 -27.44
N LEU A 10 -11.31 6.96 -26.39
CA LEU A 10 -10.90 7.32 -25.03
C LEU A 10 -10.17 6.15 -24.36
N ALA A 11 -8.87 6.31 -24.12
CA ALA A 11 -8.08 5.37 -23.32
C ALA A 11 -8.28 5.65 -21.82
N ILE A 12 -9.07 4.80 -21.14
CA ILE A 12 -9.33 4.94 -19.70
C ILE A 12 -8.25 4.20 -18.91
N ARG A 13 -7.49 4.91 -18.08
CA ARG A 13 -6.61 4.32 -17.05
C ARG A 13 -7.20 4.60 -15.68
N ASN A 14 -7.72 3.57 -15.03
CA ASN A 14 -8.31 3.65 -13.70
C ASN A 14 -7.66 2.62 -12.75
N PRO A 15 -6.37 2.81 -12.38
CA PRO A 15 -5.76 1.99 -11.35
C PRO A 15 -6.45 2.25 -10.01
N ALA A 16 -6.71 1.19 -9.25
CA ALA A 16 -7.40 1.31 -7.96
C ALA A 16 -6.47 1.87 -6.86
N PHE A 17 -5.16 1.70 -7.02
CA PHE A 17 -4.15 2.07 -6.04
C PHE A 17 -2.89 2.60 -6.74
N ASP A 18 -2.07 3.28 -5.96
CA ASP A 18 -0.72 3.72 -6.33
C ASP A 18 0.26 3.36 -5.20
N VAL A 19 1.57 3.47 -5.47
CA VAL A 19 2.63 3.14 -4.53
C VAL A 19 3.30 4.43 -4.04
N THR A 20 3.16 4.71 -2.74
CA THR A 20 3.89 5.81 -2.10
C THR A 20 5.24 5.29 -1.59
N ARG A 21 6.33 5.98 -1.97
CA ARG A 21 7.67 5.67 -1.44
C ARG A 21 7.72 5.91 0.06
N ARG A 22 8.38 5.00 0.80
CA ARG A 22 8.51 5.07 2.26
C ARG A 22 9.12 6.38 2.77
N ASP A 23 9.98 7.02 1.97
CA ASP A 23 10.66 8.28 2.32
C ASP A 23 9.66 9.44 2.52
N PHE A 24 8.43 9.29 2.02
CA PHE A 24 7.35 10.27 2.20
C PHE A 24 6.38 9.92 3.34
N ILE A 25 6.65 8.84 4.10
CA ILE A 25 5.80 8.38 5.20
C ILE A 25 6.53 8.67 6.52
N HIS A 26 5.98 9.54 7.36
CA HIS A 26 6.59 9.88 8.66
C HIS A 26 6.40 8.76 9.70
N GLY A 27 5.27 8.06 9.63
CA GLY A 27 4.94 6.96 10.52
C GLY A 27 3.69 6.23 10.06
N ILE A 28 3.56 4.98 10.48
CA ILE A 28 2.42 4.11 10.25
C ILE A 28 1.76 3.88 11.61
N ILE A 29 0.45 4.04 11.69
CA ILE A 29 -0.32 3.83 12.93
C ILE A 29 -1.03 2.48 12.82
N CYS A 30 -0.77 1.58 13.77
CA CYS A 30 -1.41 0.28 13.86
C CYS A 30 -1.56 -0.17 15.33
N GLU A 31 -2.00 -1.40 15.54
CA GLU A 31 -2.17 -2.04 16.86
C GLU A 31 -0.86 -2.15 17.67
N GLU A 32 0.28 -2.08 17.00
CA GLU A 32 1.62 -2.06 17.61
C GLU A 32 2.07 -0.63 18.00
N GLY A 33 1.22 0.36 17.76
CA GLY A 33 1.49 1.77 18.00
C GLY A 33 1.91 2.52 16.73
N ILE A 34 2.70 3.58 16.91
CA ILE A 34 3.26 4.37 15.80
C ILE A 34 4.62 3.78 15.44
N ILE A 35 4.74 3.25 14.22
CA ILE A 35 5.97 2.62 13.72
C ILE A 35 6.59 3.40 12.56
N SER A 36 7.92 3.41 12.49
CA SER A 36 8.64 3.93 11.32
C SER A 36 8.44 3.00 10.12
N PRO A 37 8.24 3.52 8.89
CA PRO A 37 8.15 2.67 7.70
C PRO A 37 9.45 1.89 7.44
N HIS A 38 10.58 2.28 8.04
CA HIS A 38 11.85 1.56 7.94
C HIS A 38 11.88 0.26 8.77
N CYS A 39 11.01 0.13 9.77
CA CYS A 39 11.01 -1.00 10.72
C CYS A 39 9.89 -2.02 10.46
N VAL A 40 9.06 -1.82 9.44
CA VAL A 40 7.87 -2.67 9.18
C VAL A 40 8.24 -4.15 9.08
N ALA A 41 9.29 -4.48 8.32
CA ALA A 41 9.71 -5.87 8.14
C ALA A 41 10.14 -6.53 9.47
N GLU A 42 10.88 -5.80 10.32
CA GLU A 42 11.31 -6.29 11.64
C GLU A 42 10.11 -6.55 12.56
N VAL A 43 9.14 -5.62 12.60
CA VAL A 43 7.91 -5.76 13.38
C VAL A 43 7.11 -6.97 12.89
N MET A 44 6.93 -7.10 11.58
CA MET A 44 6.19 -8.20 10.98
C MET A 44 6.88 -9.55 11.23
N GLN A 45 8.21 -9.63 11.16
CA GLN A 45 8.92 -10.89 11.40
C GLN A 45 8.79 -11.35 12.85
N ARG A 46 8.78 -10.42 13.81
CA ARG A 46 8.59 -10.73 15.24
C ARG A 46 7.15 -11.14 15.57
N LYS A 47 6.16 -10.46 15.00
CA LYS A 47 4.73 -10.66 15.30
C LYS A 47 4.07 -11.75 14.48
N TYR A 48 4.45 -11.82 13.21
CA TYR A 48 3.89 -12.74 12.22
C TYR A 48 5.02 -13.47 11.47
N PRO A 49 5.86 -14.27 12.16
CA PRO A 49 6.98 -14.96 11.51
C PRO A 49 6.53 -15.82 10.32
N TRP A 50 5.32 -16.39 10.41
CA TRP A 50 4.70 -17.21 9.38
C TRP A 50 4.47 -16.48 8.03
N VAL A 51 4.46 -15.15 8.01
CA VAL A 51 4.32 -14.36 6.76
C VAL A 51 5.57 -14.48 5.88
N PHE A 52 6.72 -14.81 6.47
CA PHE A 52 8.01 -14.91 5.79
C PHE A 52 8.50 -16.36 5.58
N SER A 53 7.67 -17.35 5.93
CA SER A 53 7.97 -18.79 5.86
C SER A 53 7.42 -19.47 4.61
#